data_AF-A0A840MYI3-F1
#
_entry.id   AF-A0A840MYI3-F1
#
_cell.length_a   1.000
_cell.length_b   1.000
_cell.length_c   1.000
_cell.angle_alpha   90.00
_cell.angle_beta   90.00
_cell.angle_gamma   90.00
#
_symmetry.space_group_name_H-M   'P 1'
#
loop_
_entity.id
_entity.type
_entity.pdbx_description
1 polymer ?
#
loop_
_entity_poly.entity_id
_entity_poly.type
_entity_poly.pdbx_seq_one_letter_code
_entity_poly.pdbx_strand_id
1 'polypeptide(L)'
;MNHDFLIRSTNRIARYALIALIYWLFIFALSTIFDLKIFKERLTETFLFSVLGIFALLGGAVVLNVMSNLSKISAAIAKQHEDQQTTWHWPTRNKLLLAVSFPVIALGLLAGDAMSAHRKKIRLIQAAEQLVEENRRELGMLTDYEFSPAYVARAANIIGTIQRIDRHLPNVKLLMPDQIEGRRVFLMFGQHWTESDSKKLERQQLIQPMTKDERDYLQAVFDNKHNLPRFEATGGNYQLYFPVKVNNKQMLLYFTDFQAYGKFGS
;
A
#
# COMPACT_ATOMS: atom_id res chain seq x y z
N MET A 1 10.28 7.40 51.01
CA MET A 1 10.17 7.59 49.54
C MET A 1 9.66 9.00 49.27
N ASN A 2 10.22 9.72 48.29
CA ASN A 2 9.79 11.10 47.99
C ASN A 2 8.49 11.08 47.19
N HIS A 3 7.35 11.14 47.88
CA HIS A 3 6.02 11.09 47.27
C HIS A 3 5.77 12.24 46.29
N ASP A 4 6.41 13.40 46.49
CA ASP A 4 6.31 14.53 45.55
C ASP A 4 6.97 14.25 44.22
N PHE A 5 8.09 13.50 44.24
CA PHE A 5 8.79 13.12 43.03
C PHE A 5 7.97 12.11 42.22
N LEU A 6 7.36 11.12 42.87
CA LEU A 6 6.51 10.13 42.22
C LEU A 6 5.31 10.77 41.55
N ILE A 7 4.54 11.61 42.27
CA ILE A 7 3.36 12.27 41.70
C ILE A 7 3.73 13.14 40.50
N ARG A 8 4.83 13.90 40.58
CA ARG A 8 5.29 14.75 39.47
C ARG A 8 5.74 13.94 38.24
N SER A 9 6.46 12.83 38.46
CA SER A 9 6.94 11.96 37.37
C SER A 9 5.78 11.24 36.69
N THR A 10 4.86 10.71 37.48
CA THR A 10 3.65 10.05 37.01
C THR A 10 2.75 10.99 36.21
N ASN A 11 2.55 12.23 36.69
CA ASN A 11 1.85 13.27 35.93
C ASN A 11 2.57 13.62 34.62
N ARG A 12 3.91 13.61 34.55
CA ARG A 12 4.64 13.82 33.28
C ARG A 12 4.41 12.67 32.31
N ILE A 13 4.52 11.42 32.78
CA ILE A 13 4.32 10.23 31.95
C ILE A 13 2.91 10.21 31.36
N ALA A 14 1.88 10.43 32.20
CA ALA A 14 0.50 10.47 31.73
C ALA A 14 0.28 11.54 30.64
N ARG A 15 0.91 12.72 30.79
CA ARG A 15 0.83 13.81 29.82
C ARG A 15 1.46 13.46 28.48
N TYR A 16 2.66 12.88 28.48
CA TYR A 16 3.32 12.47 27.24
C TYR A 16 2.61 11.29 26.57
N ALA A 17 2.08 10.34 27.36
CA ALA A 17 1.28 9.23 26.84
C ALA A 17 0.01 9.73 26.15
N LEU A 18 -0.67 10.73 26.72
CA LEU A 18 -1.84 11.35 26.09
C LEU A 18 -1.48 12.06 24.77
N ILE A 19 -0.39 12.82 24.73
CA ILE A 19 0.07 13.49 23.50
C ILE A 19 0.42 12.45 22.43
N ALA A 20 1.14 11.38 22.81
CA ALA A 20 1.48 10.28 21.90
C ALA A 20 0.22 9.63 21.34
N LEU A 21 -0.80 9.39 22.18
CA LEU A 21 -2.09 8.83 21.74
C LEU A 21 -2.77 9.72 20.71
N ILE A 22 -2.78 11.04 20.92
CA ILE A 22 -3.39 12.00 19.98
C ILE A 22 -2.67 11.97 18.62
N TYR A 23 -1.33 12.03 18.61
CA TYR A 23 -0.57 11.92 17.36
C TYR A 23 -0.82 10.60 16.65
N TRP A 24 -0.88 9.51 17.41
CA TRP A 24 -1.08 8.19 16.85
C TRP A 24 -2.47 8.03 16.23
N LEU A 25 -3.52 8.50 16.92
CA LEU A 25 -4.88 8.56 16.39
C LEU A 25 -4.96 9.43 15.13
N PHE A 26 -4.27 10.56 15.11
CA PHE A 26 -4.21 11.43 13.94
C PHE A 26 -3.55 10.77 12.73
N ILE A 27 -2.35 10.17 12.92
CA ILE A 27 -1.63 9.45 11.85
C ILE A 27 -2.49 8.30 11.32
N PHE A 28 -3.13 7.54 12.21
CA PHE A 28 -4.02 6.43 11.84
C PHE A 28 -5.24 6.92 11.05
N ALA A 29 -5.92 7.97 11.53
CA ALA A 29 -7.08 8.54 10.84
C ALA A 29 -6.70 9.06 9.45
N LEU A 30 -5.60 9.81 9.33
CA LEU A 30 -5.11 10.32 8.06
C LEU A 30 -4.79 9.19 7.09
N SER A 31 -4.09 8.16 7.57
CA SER A 31 -3.73 7.01 6.73
C SER A 31 -4.94 6.21 6.28
N THR A 32 -6.00 6.15 7.11
CA THR A 32 -7.25 5.46 6.76
C THR A 32 -8.08 6.28 5.76
N ILE A 33 -8.24 7.58 5.99
CA ILE A 33 -9.07 8.47 5.14
C ILE A 33 -8.46 8.61 3.75
N PHE A 34 -7.13 8.79 3.67
CA PHE A 34 -6.41 8.99 2.42
C PHE A 34 -5.81 7.69 1.86
N ASP A 35 -6.12 6.54 2.45
CA ASP A 35 -5.58 5.22 2.10
C ASP A 35 -4.04 5.17 1.94
N LEU A 36 -3.32 5.93 2.77
CA LEU A 36 -1.86 6.09 2.68
C LEU A 36 -1.15 4.76 2.96
N LYS A 37 -0.30 4.32 2.02
CA LYS A 37 0.42 3.03 2.08
C LYS A 37 1.87 3.18 2.55
N ILE A 38 2.12 4.15 3.42
CA ILE A 38 3.43 4.41 4.03
C ILE A 38 3.81 3.29 5.01
N PHE A 39 2.82 2.49 5.42
CA PHE A 39 2.91 1.54 6.51
C PHE A 39 2.86 0.09 6.03
N LYS A 40 4.00 -0.60 6.10
CA LYS A 40 4.15 -2.04 5.78
C LYS A 40 3.32 -2.96 6.69
N GLU A 41 3.11 -4.19 6.23
CA GLU A 41 2.38 -5.34 6.80
C GLU A 41 2.23 -5.41 8.34
N ARG A 42 3.25 -5.07 9.13
CA ARG A 42 3.25 -5.22 10.60
C ARG A 42 2.78 -3.99 11.37
N LEU A 43 2.35 -2.93 10.70
CA LEU A 43 1.99 -1.69 11.39
C LEU A 43 0.63 -1.73 12.06
N THR A 44 -0.31 -2.57 11.63
CA THR A 44 -1.57 -2.76 12.37
C THR A 44 -1.33 -3.53 13.68
N GLU A 45 -0.39 -4.47 13.69
CA GLU A 45 0.08 -5.13 14.92
C GLU A 45 0.83 -4.15 15.82
N THR A 46 1.79 -3.42 15.26
CA THR A 46 2.53 -2.37 15.98
C THR A 46 1.58 -1.31 16.52
N PHE A 47 0.52 -0.98 15.76
CA PHE A 47 -0.55 -0.08 16.17
C PHE A 47 -1.27 -0.63 17.40
N LEU A 48 -1.77 -1.86 17.36
CA LEU A 48 -2.47 -2.45 18.49
C LEU A 48 -1.57 -2.54 19.73
N PHE A 49 -0.32 -3.00 19.57
CA PHE A 49 0.64 -3.08 20.67
C PHE A 49 1.02 -1.71 21.23
N SER A 50 1.17 -0.69 20.38
CA SER A 50 1.46 0.67 20.82
C SER A 50 0.30 1.29 21.60
N VAL A 51 -0.94 1.08 21.14
CA VAL A 51 -2.15 1.56 21.83
C VAL A 51 -2.30 0.85 23.18
N LEU A 52 -2.14 -0.48 23.22
CA LEU A 52 -2.13 -1.25 24.46
C LEU A 52 -1.02 -0.80 25.42
N GLY A 53 0.19 -0.56 24.91
CA GLY A 53 1.32 -0.06 25.69
C GLY A 53 1.06 1.34 26.27
N ILE A 54 0.48 2.25 25.48
CA ILE A 54 0.07 3.58 25.94
C ILE A 54 -1.00 3.47 27.03
N PHE A 55 -2.00 2.60 26.86
CA PHE A 55 -3.02 2.36 27.89
C PHE A 55 -2.43 1.74 29.16
N ALA A 56 -1.50 0.80 29.05
CA ALA A 56 -0.81 0.23 30.20
C ALA A 56 -0.01 1.30 30.96
N LEU A 57 0.70 2.18 30.24
CA LEU A 57 1.41 3.32 30.84
C LEU A 57 0.46 4.30 31.53
N LEU A 58 -0.67 4.63 30.91
CA LEU A 58 -1.69 5.50 31.49
C LEU A 58 -2.32 4.87 32.73
N GLY A 59 -2.68 3.58 32.68
CA GLY A 59 -3.24 2.85 33.81
C GLY A 59 -2.27 2.78 34.99
N GLY A 60 -1.01 2.40 34.73
CA GLY A 60 0.04 2.39 35.76
C GLY A 60 0.29 3.78 36.34
N ALA A 61 0.27 4.82 35.50
CA ALA A 61 0.39 6.19 35.97
C ALA A 61 -0.79 6.59 36.86
N VAL A 62 -2.03 6.31 36.48
CA VAL A 62 -3.20 6.61 37.33
C VAL A 62 -3.12 5.89 38.67
N VAL A 63 -2.81 4.59 38.68
CA VAL A 63 -2.67 3.81 39.92
C VAL A 63 -1.59 4.39 40.83
N LEU A 64 -0.40 4.67 40.30
CA LEU A 64 0.69 5.26 41.08
C LEU A 64 0.35 6.66 41.59
N ASN A 65 -0.39 7.45 40.81
CA ASN A 65 -0.83 8.78 41.21
C ASN A 65 -1.81 8.70 42.38
N VAL A 66 -2.85 7.87 42.25
CA VAL A 66 -3.85 7.64 43.29
C VAL A 66 -3.22 7.09 44.57
N MET A 67 -2.39 6.05 44.46
CA MET A 67 -1.69 5.47 45.61
C MET A 67 -0.79 6.49 46.29
N SER A 68 0.02 7.22 45.53
CA SER A 68 0.92 8.23 46.10
C SER A 68 0.16 9.38 46.75
N ASN A 69 -0.98 9.78 46.18
CA ASN A 69 -1.82 10.83 46.73
C ASN A 69 -2.54 10.35 48.01
N LEU A 70 -3.06 9.12 48.03
CA LEU A 70 -3.66 8.51 49.23
C LEU A 70 -2.62 8.34 50.36
N SER A 71 -1.41 7.85 50.05
CA SER A 71 -0.32 7.73 51.03
C SER A 71 0.12 9.08 51.57
N LYS A 72 0.13 10.13 50.73
CA LYS A 72 0.32 11.51 51.18
C LYS A 72 -0.79 11.98 52.07
N ILE A 73 -2.05 11.79 51.70
CA ILE A 73 -3.21 12.19 52.51
C ILE A 73 -3.17 11.46 53.86
N SER A 74 -2.86 10.16 53.91
CA SER A 74 -2.67 9.46 55.18
C SER A 74 -1.52 10.00 56.02
N ALA A 75 -0.45 10.49 55.38
CA ALA A 75 0.68 11.12 56.07
C ALA A 75 0.40 12.59 56.45
N ALA A 76 -0.47 13.29 55.70
CA ALA A 76 -0.82 14.70 55.86
C ALA A 76 -2.06 14.90 56.75
N ILE A 77 -2.91 13.89 56.96
CA ILE A 77 -3.93 13.90 58.03
C ILE A 77 -3.27 14.06 59.43
N ALA A 78 -1.94 13.89 59.53
CA ALA A 78 -1.15 14.25 60.71
C ALA A 78 -0.71 15.74 60.80
N LYS A 79 -0.85 16.57 59.74
CA LYS A 79 -0.57 18.03 59.75
C LYS A 79 -1.41 18.77 58.68
N GLN A 80 -2.19 19.76 59.12
CA GLN A 80 -3.14 20.57 58.31
C GLN A 80 -2.66 20.98 56.89
N HIS A 81 -3.62 20.96 55.96
CA HIS A 81 -3.50 21.08 54.50
C HIS A 81 -3.08 22.46 53.95
N GLU A 82 -2.39 22.41 52.80
CA GLU A 82 -2.59 23.34 51.68
C GLU A 82 -2.76 22.53 50.38
N ASP A 83 -3.90 22.69 49.71
CA ASP A 83 -4.16 22.15 48.37
C ASP A 83 -3.59 23.09 47.31
N GLN A 84 -2.55 22.66 46.60
CA GLN A 84 -2.10 23.34 45.39
C GLN A 84 -2.69 22.65 44.15
N GLN A 85 -3.81 23.19 43.67
CA GLN A 85 -4.28 22.91 42.30
C GLN A 85 -3.36 23.60 41.30
N THR A 86 -2.36 22.87 40.79
CA THR A 86 -1.55 23.36 39.66
C THR A 86 -2.39 23.34 38.39
N THR A 87 -2.95 24.49 38.01
CA THR A 87 -3.58 24.65 36.69
C THR A 87 -2.50 24.67 35.61
N TRP A 88 -2.72 23.89 34.57
CA TRP A 88 -1.74 23.73 33.50
C TRP A 88 -1.67 24.99 32.63
N HIS A 89 -0.57 25.76 32.72
CA HIS A 89 -0.27 26.84 31.78
C HIS A 89 0.84 26.43 30.79
N TRP A 90 0.48 26.16 29.54
CA TRP A 90 1.46 26.02 28.45
C TRP A 90 1.85 27.40 27.93
N PRO A 91 3.16 27.70 27.76
CA PRO A 91 3.56 28.91 27.05
C PRO A 91 3.04 28.88 25.60
N THR A 92 2.57 30.01 25.09
CA THR A 92 1.90 30.14 23.78
C THR A 92 2.73 29.56 22.63
N ARG A 93 4.07 29.68 22.69
CA ARG A 93 5.00 29.08 21.72
C ARG A 93 4.85 27.56 21.59
N ASN A 94 4.68 26.85 22.71
CA ASN A 94 4.57 25.40 22.69
C ASN A 94 3.21 24.93 22.15
N LYS A 95 2.14 25.72 22.38
CA LYS A 95 0.83 25.49 21.75
C LYS A 95 0.92 25.64 20.23
N LEU A 96 1.64 26.67 19.76
CA LEU A 96 1.87 26.88 18.34
C LEU A 96 2.67 25.74 17.70
N LEU A 97 3.76 25.30 18.34
CA LEU A 97 4.57 24.17 17.86
C LEU A 97 3.74 22.87 17.77
N LEU A 98 2.87 22.63 18.77
CA LEU A 98 1.96 21.49 18.76
C LEU A 98 0.91 21.61 17.64
N ALA A 99 0.41 22.81 17.35
CA ALA A 99 -0.56 23.00 16.27
C ALA A 99 0.10 22.82 14.88
N VAL A 100 1.33 23.29 14.71
CA VAL A 100 2.08 23.21 13.44
C VAL A 100 2.58 21.80 13.13
N SER A 101 2.78 20.95 14.14
CA SER A 101 3.24 19.58 13.90
C SER A 101 2.23 18.73 13.12
N PHE A 102 0.93 18.91 13.32
CA PHE A 102 -0.12 18.18 12.60
C PHE A 102 -0.04 18.35 11.08
N PRO A 103 -0.07 19.58 10.52
CA PRO A 103 0.06 19.77 9.07
C PRO A 103 1.43 19.32 8.55
N VAL A 104 2.51 19.48 9.32
CA VAL A 104 3.84 19.00 8.93
C VAL A 104 3.86 17.48 8.81
N ILE A 105 3.28 16.76 9.78
CA ILE A 105 3.15 15.30 9.73
C ILE A 105 2.27 14.89 8.55
N ALA A 106 1.13 15.55 8.34
CA ALA A 106 0.23 15.24 7.23
C ALA A 106 0.92 15.41 5.87
N LEU A 107 1.64 16.52 5.66
CA LEU A 107 2.42 16.76 4.45
C LEU A 107 3.52 15.70 4.28
N GLY A 108 4.24 15.38 5.35
CA GLY A 108 5.28 14.35 5.31
C GLY A 108 4.73 12.97 4.93
N LEU A 109 3.56 12.60 5.46
CA LEU A 109 2.90 11.35 5.12
C LEU A 109 2.47 11.32 3.65
N LEU A 110 1.72 12.34 3.20
CA LEU A 110 1.26 12.45 1.81
C LEU A 110 2.42 12.44 0.81
N ALA A 111 3.49 13.19 1.10
CA ALA A 111 4.69 13.19 0.28
C ALA A 111 5.38 11.82 0.26
N GLY A 112 5.49 11.17 1.42
CA GLY A 112 6.08 9.84 1.54
C GLY A 112 5.33 8.78 0.72
N ASP A 113 4.00 8.82 0.70
CA ASP A 113 3.16 7.93 -0.10
C ASP A 113 3.38 8.16 -1.61
N ALA A 114 3.28 9.42 -2.05
CA ALA A 114 3.48 9.79 -3.45
C ALA A 114 4.87 9.40 -3.97
N MET A 115 5.91 9.63 -3.16
CA MET A 115 7.28 9.22 -3.48
C MET A 115 7.42 7.70 -3.55
N SER A 116 6.73 6.96 -2.68
CA SER A 116 6.75 5.50 -2.67
C SER A 116 6.11 4.93 -3.93
N ALA A 117 4.94 5.45 -4.33
CA ALA A 117 4.28 5.09 -5.58
C ALA A 117 5.16 5.40 -6.81
N HIS A 118 5.82 6.57 -6.81
CA HIS A 118 6.73 6.95 -7.90
C HIS A 118 7.95 6.01 -8.01
N ARG A 119 8.59 5.69 -6.89
CA ARG A 119 9.70 4.71 -6.85
C ARG A 119 9.23 3.32 -7.31
N LYS A 120 7.99 2.95 -7.00
CA LYS A 120 7.41 1.68 -7.45
C LYS A 120 7.19 1.67 -8.96
N LYS A 121 6.63 2.75 -9.52
CA LYS A 121 6.49 2.95 -10.96
C LYS A 121 7.83 2.77 -11.68
N ILE A 122 8.88 3.47 -11.24
CA ILE A 122 10.21 3.39 -11.85
C ILE A 122 10.73 1.94 -11.84
N ARG A 123 10.66 1.27 -10.68
CA ARG A 123 11.12 -0.12 -10.58
C ARG A 123 10.33 -1.08 -11.46
N LEU A 124 9.00 -0.92 -11.56
CA LEU A 124 8.17 -1.77 -12.42
C LEU A 124 8.48 -1.54 -13.90
N ILE A 125 8.70 -0.29 -14.31
CA ILE A 125 9.10 0.03 -15.70
C ILE A 125 10.47 -0.59 -15.99
N GLN A 126 11.46 -0.42 -15.11
CA GLN A 126 12.79 -1.01 -15.29
C GLN A 126 12.73 -2.54 -15.37
N ALA A 127 11.95 -3.18 -14.50
CA ALA A 127 11.75 -4.63 -14.56
C ALA A 127 11.08 -5.08 -15.86
N ALA A 128 10.10 -4.31 -16.36
CA ALA A 128 9.44 -4.59 -17.63
C ALA A 128 10.39 -4.43 -18.82
N GLU A 129 11.21 -3.37 -18.84
CA GLU A 129 12.24 -3.13 -19.85
C GLU A 129 13.26 -4.27 -19.89
N GLN A 130 13.78 -4.67 -18.72
CA GLN A 130 14.74 -5.76 -18.60
C GLN A 130 14.14 -7.10 -19.06
N LEU A 131 12.91 -7.43 -18.62
CA LEU A 131 12.22 -8.64 -19.04
C LEU A 131 12.08 -8.70 -20.56
N VAL A 132 11.66 -7.61 -21.18
CA VAL A 132 11.48 -7.55 -22.64
C VAL A 132 12.79 -7.76 -23.37
N GLU A 133 13.88 -7.16 -22.90
CA GLU A 133 15.18 -7.25 -23.55
C GLU A 133 15.77 -8.67 -23.41
N GLU A 134 15.67 -9.28 -22.23
CA GLU A 134 16.17 -10.64 -21.98
C GLU A 134 15.38 -11.73 -22.70
N ASN A 135 14.09 -11.49 -23.00
CA ASN A 135 13.17 -12.48 -23.57
C ASN A 135 12.66 -12.09 -24.97
N ARG A 136 13.41 -11.24 -25.68
CA ARG A 136 12.99 -10.67 -26.98
C ARG A 136 12.62 -11.74 -28.00
N ARG A 137 13.34 -12.85 -28.02
CA ARG A 137 13.13 -13.96 -28.97
C ARG A 137 11.82 -14.69 -28.70
N GLU A 138 11.58 -15.03 -27.44
CA GLU A 138 10.40 -15.74 -26.96
C GLU A 138 9.15 -14.85 -27.13
N LEU A 139 9.24 -13.58 -26.73
CA LEU A 139 8.15 -12.60 -26.93
C LEU A 139 7.86 -12.37 -28.42
N GLY A 140 8.89 -12.43 -29.27
CA GLY A 140 8.73 -12.38 -30.72
C GLY A 140 7.87 -13.52 -31.28
N MET A 141 7.76 -14.66 -30.59
CA MET A 141 6.87 -15.76 -31.01
C MET A 141 5.39 -15.50 -30.71
N LEU A 142 5.08 -14.44 -29.96
CA LEU A 142 3.73 -14.05 -29.54
C LEU A 142 3.18 -12.85 -30.34
N THR A 143 3.99 -12.20 -31.16
CA THR A 143 3.58 -11.03 -31.98
C THR A 143 2.54 -11.37 -33.04
N ASP A 144 2.55 -12.61 -33.50
CA ASP A 144 1.75 -13.09 -34.64
C ASP A 144 0.46 -13.67 -34.08
N TYR A 145 -0.35 -12.78 -33.51
CA TYR A 145 -1.57 -13.14 -32.82
C TYR A 145 -2.65 -13.64 -33.77
N GLU A 146 -3.12 -14.85 -33.49
CA GLU A 146 -4.34 -15.42 -34.02
C GLU A 146 -4.99 -16.26 -32.90
N PHE A 147 -6.27 -16.03 -32.62
CA PHE A 147 -6.96 -16.79 -31.58
C PHE A 147 -7.07 -18.27 -31.97
N SER A 148 -6.27 -19.10 -31.31
CA SER A 148 -6.30 -20.56 -31.43
C SER A 148 -5.87 -21.21 -30.11
N PRO A 149 -6.29 -22.46 -29.84
CA PRO A 149 -5.80 -23.21 -28.68
C PRO A 149 -4.26 -23.30 -28.65
N ALA A 150 -3.62 -23.42 -29.81
CA ALA A 150 -2.17 -23.46 -29.94
C ALA A 150 -1.51 -22.12 -29.53
N TYR A 151 -2.09 -20.98 -29.91
CA TYR A 151 -1.61 -19.67 -29.48
C TYR A 151 -1.74 -19.50 -27.97
N VAL A 152 -2.90 -19.86 -27.40
CA VAL A 152 -3.16 -19.73 -25.95
C VAL A 152 -2.18 -20.58 -25.15
N ALA A 153 -1.96 -21.83 -25.54
CA ALA A 153 -0.98 -22.71 -24.91
C ALA A 153 0.45 -22.14 -25.01
N ARG A 154 0.84 -21.62 -26.18
CA ARG A 154 2.15 -20.99 -26.39
C ARG A 154 2.34 -19.76 -25.50
N ALA A 155 1.36 -18.86 -25.47
CA ALA A 155 1.40 -17.66 -24.64
C ALA A 155 1.45 -18.02 -23.15
N ALA A 156 0.64 -18.99 -22.70
CA ALA A 156 0.68 -19.48 -21.32
C ALA A 156 2.05 -20.06 -20.93
N ASN A 157 2.67 -20.84 -21.81
CA ASN A 157 3.97 -21.44 -21.57
C ASN A 157 5.08 -20.38 -21.52
N ILE A 158 5.16 -19.49 -22.52
CA ILE A 158 6.20 -18.46 -22.58
C ILE A 158 6.08 -17.50 -21.40
N ILE A 159 4.90 -16.91 -21.18
CA ILE A 159 4.69 -15.96 -20.08
C ILE A 159 4.88 -16.66 -18.73
N GLY A 160 4.34 -17.87 -18.56
CA GLY A 160 4.50 -18.64 -17.33
C GLY A 160 5.95 -19.04 -17.03
N THR A 161 6.76 -19.28 -18.08
CA THR A 161 8.20 -19.54 -17.92
C THR A 161 8.94 -18.28 -17.48
N ILE A 162 8.70 -17.15 -18.14
CA ILE A 162 9.30 -15.85 -17.79
C ILE A 162 9.02 -15.48 -16.33
N GLN A 163 7.78 -15.64 -15.87
CA GLN A 163 7.39 -15.38 -14.48
C GLN A 163 8.11 -16.27 -13.45
N ARG A 164 8.55 -17.47 -13.83
CA ARG A 164 9.21 -18.42 -12.91
C ARG A 164 10.72 -18.22 -12.82
N ILE A 165 11.34 -17.58 -13.80
CA ILE A 165 12.79 -17.37 -13.85
C ILE A 165 13.23 -16.38 -12.77
N ASP A 166 12.46 -15.31 -12.53
CA ASP A 166 12.77 -14.32 -11.51
C ASP A 166 11.61 -14.18 -10.50
N ARG A 167 11.89 -14.53 -9.24
CA ARG A 167 10.92 -14.45 -8.13
C ARG A 167 10.56 -13.02 -7.75
N HIS A 168 11.30 -12.03 -8.22
CA HIS A 168 11.02 -10.61 -8.02
C HIS A 168 10.19 -10.00 -9.14
N LEU A 169 9.92 -10.75 -10.22
CA LEU A 169 9.03 -10.30 -11.27
C LEU A 169 7.57 -10.31 -10.80
N PRO A 170 6.83 -9.21 -11.04
CA PRO A 170 5.40 -9.20 -10.78
C PRO A 170 4.67 -10.14 -11.74
N ASN A 171 3.39 -10.42 -11.45
CA ASN A 171 2.57 -11.26 -12.31
C ASN A 171 2.39 -10.57 -13.67
N VAL A 172 2.97 -11.16 -14.71
CA VAL A 172 2.95 -10.68 -16.09
C VAL A 172 1.85 -11.40 -16.89
N LYS A 173 1.08 -10.64 -17.65
CA LYS A 173 0.11 -11.19 -18.60
C LYS A 173 0.29 -10.52 -19.95
N LEU A 174 -0.10 -11.20 -21.01
CA LEU A 174 -0.09 -10.66 -22.37
C LEU A 174 -1.49 -10.18 -22.72
N LEU A 175 -1.63 -8.95 -23.21
CA LEU A 175 -2.88 -8.42 -23.76
C LEU A 175 -2.78 -8.30 -25.26
N MET A 176 -3.75 -8.85 -25.99
CA MET A 176 -3.89 -8.70 -27.44
C MET A 176 -5.30 -8.22 -27.82
N PRO A 177 -5.43 -7.39 -28.86
CA PRO A 177 -6.73 -6.96 -29.36
C PRO A 177 -7.40 -8.09 -30.17
N ASP A 178 -8.70 -8.27 -30.00
CA ASP A 178 -9.52 -9.20 -30.78
C ASP A 178 -10.89 -8.55 -31.12
N GLN A 179 -11.73 -9.26 -31.87
CA GLN A 179 -13.11 -8.87 -32.16
C GLN A 179 -14.08 -10.01 -31.87
N ILE A 180 -15.15 -9.70 -31.14
CA ILE A 180 -16.28 -10.61 -30.92
C ILE A 180 -17.55 -9.88 -31.31
N GLU A 181 -18.33 -10.46 -32.21
CA GLU A 181 -19.58 -9.85 -32.73
C GLU A 181 -19.38 -8.41 -33.25
N GLY A 182 -18.25 -8.14 -33.91
CA GLY A 182 -17.90 -6.81 -34.43
C GLY A 182 -17.48 -5.80 -33.36
N ARG A 183 -17.42 -6.17 -32.08
CA ARG A 183 -16.94 -5.32 -30.99
C ARG A 183 -15.47 -5.63 -30.71
N ARG A 184 -14.64 -4.59 -30.70
CA ARG A 184 -13.23 -4.73 -30.31
C ARG A 184 -13.14 -5.02 -28.82
N VAL A 185 -12.42 -6.09 -28.48
CA VAL A 185 -12.15 -6.54 -27.11
C VAL A 185 -10.66 -6.76 -26.92
N PHE A 186 -10.22 -6.92 -25.67
CA PHE A 186 -8.84 -7.26 -25.34
C PHE A 186 -8.81 -8.58 -24.58
N LEU A 187 -8.06 -9.54 -25.12
CA LEU A 187 -7.91 -10.86 -24.52
C LEU A 187 -6.60 -10.92 -23.73
N MET A 188 -6.67 -11.54 -22.56
CA MET A 188 -5.56 -11.63 -21.62
C MET A 188 -5.04 -13.08 -21.55
N PHE A 189 -3.75 -13.26 -21.85
CA PHE A 189 -3.05 -14.54 -21.86
C PHE A 189 -1.97 -14.59 -20.77
N GLY A 190 -1.48 -15.79 -20.44
CA GLY A 190 -0.41 -15.99 -19.46
C GLY A 190 -0.85 -16.65 -18.15
N GLN A 191 -2.13 -16.95 -17.98
CA GLN A 191 -2.57 -17.87 -16.92
C GLN A 191 -2.24 -19.32 -17.29
N HIS A 192 -2.04 -20.17 -16.28
CA HIS A 192 -1.82 -21.59 -16.51
C HIS A 192 -3.11 -22.24 -16.99
N TRP A 193 -3.13 -22.67 -18.25
CA TRP A 193 -4.23 -23.42 -18.86
C TRP A 193 -3.86 -24.90 -18.91
N THR A 194 -4.73 -25.77 -18.41
CA THR A 194 -4.51 -27.22 -18.50
C THR A 194 -5.06 -27.76 -19.81
N GLU A 195 -4.54 -28.89 -20.30
CA GLU A 195 -5.05 -29.53 -21.53
C GLU A 195 -6.55 -29.89 -21.44
N SER A 196 -7.06 -30.11 -20.23
CA SER A 196 -8.50 -30.33 -19.97
C SER A 196 -9.34 -29.10 -20.34
N ASP A 197 -8.81 -27.90 -20.17
CA ASP A 197 -9.50 -26.63 -20.45
C ASP A 197 -9.57 -26.33 -21.96
N SER A 198 -8.66 -26.89 -22.74
CA SER A 198 -8.50 -26.61 -24.18
C SER A 198 -9.70 -27.03 -25.04
N LYS A 199 -10.45 -28.06 -24.62
CA LYS A 199 -11.60 -28.60 -25.39
C LYS A 199 -12.84 -27.69 -25.38
N LYS A 200 -12.86 -26.65 -24.54
CA LYS A 200 -13.95 -25.64 -24.43
C LYS A 200 -13.42 -24.20 -24.34
N LEU A 201 -12.25 -23.93 -24.91
CA LEU A 201 -11.65 -22.61 -24.82
C LEU A 201 -12.43 -21.60 -25.69
N GLU A 202 -13.17 -20.71 -25.03
CA GLU A 202 -13.95 -19.65 -25.66
C GLU A 202 -13.27 -18.30 -25.46
N ARG A 203 -13.31 -17.44 -26.48
CA ARG A 203 -12.73 -16.07 -26.42
C ARG A 203 -13.25 -15.29 -25.22
N GLN A 204 -14.53 -15.48 -24.88
CA GLN A 204 -15.25 -14.81 -23.80
C GLN A 204 -14.59 -15.05 -22.43
N GLN A 205 -13.96 -16.22 -22.23
CA GLN A 205 -13.29 -16.57 -20.97
C GLN A 205 -11.97 -15.81 -20.77
N LEU A 206 -11.41 -15.25 -21.84
CA LEU A 206 -10.15 -14.51 -21.84
C LEU A 206 -10.37 -12.99 -21.85
N ILE A 207 -11.63 -12.53 -21.94
CA ILE A 207 -11.95 -11.10 -21.83
C ILE A 207 -11.72 -10.67 -20.39
N GLN A 208 -10.80 -9.71 -20.22
CA GLN A 208 -10.68 -9.02 -18.95
C GLN A 208 -11.66 -7.82 -18.93
N PRO A 209 -12.51 -7.69 -17.90
CA PRO A 209 -13.29 -6.49 -17.70
C PRO A 209 -12.35 -5.29 -17.50
N MET A 210 -12.60 -4.23 -18.27
CA MET A 210 -11.80 -3.00 -18.25
C MET A 210 -12.71 -1.78 -18.24
N THR A 211 -12.26 -0.71 -17.60
CA THR A 211 -12.88 0.62 -17.64
C THR A 211 -12.82 1.22 -19.04
N LYS A 212 -13.60 2.27 -19.30
CA LYS A 212 -13.54 2.97 -20.59
C LYS A 212 -12.14 3.54 -20.84
N ASP A 213 -11.56 4.20 -19.85
CA ASP A 213 -10.26 4.84 -19.97
C ASP A 213 -9.14 3.84 -20.27
N GLU A 214 -9.18 2.64 -19.68
CA GLU A 214 -8.25 1.55 -20.00
C GLU A 214 -8.39 1.09 -21.46
N ARG A 215 -9.63 0.89 -21.93
CA ARG A 215 -9.89 0.48 -23.32
C ARG A 215 -9.43 1.54 -24.32
N ASP A 216 -9.70 2.81 -24.03
CA ASP A 216 -9.30 3.94 -24.89
C ASP A 216 -7.76 4.02 -24.99
N TYR A 217 -7.05 3.83 -23.88
CA TYR A 217 -5.59 3.73 -23.84
C TYR A 217 -5.07 2.55 -24.66
N LEU A 218 -5.61 1.34 -24.45
CA LEU A 218 -5.18 0.14 -25.19
C LEU A 218 -5.43 0.30 -26.69
N GLN A 219 -6.58 0.86 -27.06
CA GLN A 219 -6.87 1.16 -28.46
C GLN A 219 -5.84 2.11 -29.05
N ALA A 220 -5.49 3.21 -28.36
CA ALA A 220 -4.46 4.13 -28.81
C ALA A 220 -3.09 3.44 -28.97
N VAL A 221 -2.76 2.50 -28.08
CA VAL A 221 -1.51 1.71 -28.19
C VAL A 221 -1.51 0.83 -29.42
N PHE A 222 -2.54 0.02 -29.62
CA PHE A 222 -2.61 -0.92 -30.75
C PHE A 222 -2.85 -0.22 -32.11
N ASP A 223 -3.44 0.97 -32.11
CA ASP A 223 -3.56 1.83 -33.29
C ASP A 223 -2.26 2.64 -33.57
N ASN A 224 -1.17 2.37 -32.85
CA ASN A 224 0.14 3.06 -32.93
C ASN A 224 0.09 4.58 -32.67
N LYS A 225 -0.93 5.06 -31.93
CA LYS A 225 -1.10 6.46 -31.54
C LYS A 225 -0.48 6.78 -30.18
N HIS A 226 -0.11 5.76 -29.41
CA HIS A 226 0.46 5.89 -28.07
C HIS A 226 1.47 4.77 -27.79
N ASN A 227 2.59 5.07 -27.14
CA ASN A 227 3.63 4.07 -26.82
C ASN A 227 4.19 4.17 -25.39
N LEU A 228 3.70 5.13 -24.59
CA LEU A 228 4.18 5.31 -23.22
C LEU A 228 3.50 4.33 -22.27
N PRO A 229 4.21 3.78 -21.27
CA PRO A 229 3.61 2.94 -20.25
C PRO A 229 2.57 3.69 -19.40
N ARG A 230 1.47 3.00 -19.08
CA ARG A 230 0.46 3.48 -18.12
C ARG A 230 0.62 2.73 -16.80
N PHE A 231 0.81 3.49 -15.73
CA PHE A 231 0.96 2.96 -14.38
C PHE A 231 -0.21 3.41 -13.51
N GLU A 232 -0.76 2.48 -12.75
CA GLU A 232 -1.81 2.73 -11.77
C GLU A 232 -1.43 2.13 -10.43
N ALA A 233 -1.76 2.84 -9.36
CA ALA A 233 -1.53 2.42 -7.99
C ALA A 233 -2.81 2.64 -7.20
N THR A 234 -3.54 1.55 -6.93
CA THR A 234 -4.84 1.61 -6.26
C THR A 234 -4.92 0.56 -5.17
N GLY A 235 -5.08 0.97 -3.92
CA GLY A 235 -5.29 0.05 -2.80
C GLY A 235 -4.17 -0.97 -2.57
N GLY A 236 -2.92 -0.63 -2.92
CA GLY A 236 -1.77 -1.54 -2.83
C GLY A 236 -1.62 -2.50 -4.03
N ASN A 237 -2.52 -2.43 -5.01
CA ASN A 237 -2.34 -3.04 -6.33
C ASN A 237 -1.60 -2.05 -7.22
N TYR A 238 -0.42 -2.46 -7.68
CA TYR A 238 0.34 -1.73 -8.68
C TYR A 238 0.16 -2.40 -10.02
N GLN A 239 -0.32 -1.66 -11.00
CA GLN A 239 -0.60 -2.15 -12.34
C GLN A 239 0.23 -1.36 -13.33
N LEU A 240 0.88 -2.05 -14.27
CA LEU A 240 1.63 -1.43 -15.35
C LEU A 240 1.21 -2.04 -16.67
N TYR A 241 0.64 -1.21 -17.54
CA TYR A 241 0.42 -1.53 -18.95
C TYR A 241 1.65 -1.07 -19.72
N PHE A 242 2.43 -2.01 -20.22
CA PHE A 242 3.71 -1.77 -20.86
C PHE A 242 3.63 -2.14 -22.35
N PRO A 243 3.52 -1.14 -23.26
CA PRO A 243 3.55 -1.37 -24.70
C PRO A 243 4.90 -1.95 -25.13
N VAL A 244 4.88 -3.03 -25.91
CA VAL A 244 6.09 -3.68 -26.40
C VAL A 244 6.04 -3.80 -27.91
N LYS A 245 7.15 -3.47 -28.57
CA LYS A 245 7.29 -3.63 -30.03
C LYS A 245 8.42 -4.60 -30.34
N VAL A 246 8.06 -5.78 -30.85
CA VAL A 246 9.00 -6.81 -31.32
C VAL A 246 8.67 -7.12 -32.78
N ASN A 247 9.67 -7.27 -33.64
CA ASN A 247 9.49 -7.57 -35.06
C ASN A 247 8.51 -6.61 -35.78
N ASN A 248 8.54 -5.34 -35.40
CA ASN A 248 7.66 -4.27 -35.89
C ASN A 248 6.16 -4.46 -35.59
N LYS A 249 5.80 -5.45 -34.78
CA LYS A 249 4.44 -5.73 -34.32
C LYS A 249 4.27 -5.32 -32.85
N GLN A 250 3.10 -4.79 -32.54
CA GLN A 250 2.76 -4.26 -31.23
C GLN A 250 2.10 -5.35 -30.38
N MET A 251 2.55 -5.49 -29.14
CA MET A 251 1.88 -6.25 -28.09
C MET A 251 1.84 -5.40 -26.81
N LEU A 252 1.12 -5.87 -25.80
CA LEU A 252 1.10 -5.21 -24.50
C LEU A 252 1.31 -6.22 -23.37
N LEU A 253 2.30 -5.96 -22.54
CA LEU A 253 2.51 -6.71 -21.31
C LEU A 253 1.81 -5.98 -20.16
N TYR A 254 1.03 -6.72 -19.39
CA TYR A 254 0.30 -6.22 -18.24
C TYR A 254 0.89 -6.82 -16.97
N PHE A 255 1.49 -5.97 -16.15
CA PHE A 255 2.14 -6.37 -14.90
C PHE A 255 1.25 -6.00 -13.73
N THR A 256 1.08 -6.93 -12.80
CA THR A 256 0.41 -6.68 -11.52
C THR A 256 1.29 -7.10 -10.37
N ASP A 257 1.52 -6.17 -9.45
CA ASP A 257 2.19 -6.42 -8.18
C ASP A 257 1.22 -6.05 -7.06
N PHE A 258 0.72 -7.06 -6.35
CA PHE A 258 -0.10 -6.83 -5.18
C PHE A 258 0.76 -6.91 -3.94
N GLN A 259 0.71 -5.86 -3.14
CA GLN A 259 1.32 -5.87 -1.81
C GLN A 259 0.19 -5.81 -0.79
N ALA A 260 0.08 -6.88 0.01
CA ALA A 260 -0.80 -6.87 1.16
C ALA A 260 -0.28 -5.82 2.13
N TYR A 261 -1.06 -4.76 2.33
CA TYR A 261 -0.79 -3.77 3.38
C TYR A 261 -1.76 -4.02 4.53
N GLY A 262 -1.26 -4.64 5.60
CA GLY A 262 -1.78 -4.52 6.98
C GLY A 262 -3.28 -4.71 7.19
N LYS A 263 -3.96 -5.59 6.45
CA LYS A 263 -5.34 -5.99 6.77
C LYS A 263 -5.32 -7.25 7.64
N PHE A 264 -5.81 -7.15 8.86
CA PHE A 264 -6.12 -8.31 9.68
C PHE A 264 -7.22 -9.14 9.01
N GLY A 265 -6.99 -10.44 8.84
CA GLY A 265 -8.03 -11.41 8.45
C GLY A 265 -8.17 -11.72 6.95
N SER A 266 -7.08 -11.64 6.16
CA SER A 266 -6.99 -12.35 4.88
C SER A 266 -6.50 -13.77 5.07
#